data_AF-A0A183TCX8-F1
#
_entry.id   AF-A0A183TCX8-F1
#
_cell.length_a   1.000
_cell.length_b   1.000
_cell.length_c   1.000
_cell.angle_alpha   90.00
_cell.angle_beta   90.00
_cell.angle_gamma   90.00
#
_symmetry.space_group_name_H-M   'P 1'
#
loop_
_entity.id
_entity.type
_entity.pdbx_description
1 polymer ?
#
loop_
_entity_poly.entity_id
_entity_poly.type
_entity_poly.pdbx_seq_one_letter_code
_entity_poly.pdbx_strand_id
1 'polypeptide(L)'
;MEPVGEEEAYENQRAYLAKKGNHNVSCYYKYLYNTTDCMFSLHFVDPPRRSKSTPKHSQILPPREPEPPVKKKSKEAIISCEADANYPCEDPNPWPVCDSYKPDANHPLNAFVSEVRLEFRDKNIKPNPGAEGRVFFDALKATKVDSVLLKVNYNITYGAEDGTQIKGAESNTYDIQLVGRTAMPTKNPPTLPDAEGKMKGAFKLTEGANEIPFKLTFPTDSIPTFTYVTDDGRTAISSYSVEAVVTLEKQTIQLGRLALTFPSFGMKKSPVGPQDVGTFKLALENKYCTPDSGLSLLVLDERGKTKSMSYKIARKVKCSALGLDGAQTIVYEGKLNKVKDSEILKRMKQQGVQIPEGYKAVFDESIPKELTLLPRSVAIDGFTCTYEIEVKCGKSETYETDIVVCDHLLDAPFQPRYLPEAVKNETGWRKIEKSK
;
A
#
# COMPACT_ATOMS: atom_id res chain seq x y z
N MET A 1 -15.74 -18.63 -5.98
CA MET A 1 -16.29 -17.27 -5.87
C MET A 1 -15.19 -16.34 -6.30
N GLU A 2 -15.33 -15.77 -7.49
CA GLU A 2 -14.37 -14.80 -8.05
C GLU A 2 -14.36 -13.53 -7.20
N PRO A 3 -13.20 -12.89 -6.98
CA PRO A 3 -13.16 -11.62 -6.27
C PRO A 3 -13.66 -10.53 -7.22
N VAL A 4 -14.95 -10.24 -7.15
CA VAL A 4 -15.51 -8.96 -7.58
C VAL A 4 -15.10 -7.95 -6.52
N GLY A 5 -14.43 -6.84 -6.88
CA GLY A 5 -14.39 -5.70 -5.97
C GLY A 5 -13.14 -4.83 -5.97
N GLU A 6 -12.81 -4.20 -7.10
CA GLU A 6 -12.01 -2.96 -7.07
C GLU A 6 -12.46 -1.98 -8.16
N GLU A 7 -12.81 -2.49 -9.34
CA GLU A 7 -13.49 -1.69 -10.37
C GLU A 7 -14.84 -1.16 -9.87
N GLU A 8 -15.52 -1.92 -9.00
CA GLU A 8 -16.72 -1.49 -8.30
C GLU A 8 -16.42 -0.44 -7.23
N ALA A 9 -15.27 -0.49 -6.54
CA ALA A 9 -14.87 0.54 -5.58
C ALA A 9 -14.53 1.88 -6.29
N TYR A 10 -13.88 1.79 -7.46
CA TYR A 10 -13.61 2.92 -8.36
C TYR A 10 -14.91 3.56 -8.87
N GLU A 11 -15.82 2.76 -9.44
CA GLU A 11 -17.12 3.27 -9.92
C GLU A 11 -17.99 3.78 -8.77
N ASN A 12 -17.90 3.19 -7.57
CA ASN A 12 -18.63 3.67 -6.41
C ASN A 12 -18.06 4.99 -5.87
N GLN A 13 -16.74 5.20 -5.88
CA GLN A 13 -16.13 6.48 -5.49
C GLN A 13 -16.41 7.58 -6.52
N ARG A 14 -16.40 7.23 -7.81
CA ARG A 14 -16.88 8.08 -8.90
C ARG A 14 -18.36 8.43 -8.76
N ALA A 15 -19.21 7.47 -8.42
CA ALA A 15 -20.64 7.67 -8.18
C ALA A 15 -20.92 8.52 -6.93
N TYR A 16 -20.12 8.38 -5.87
CA TYR A 16 -20.17 9.23 -4.68
C TYR A 16 -19.88 10.70 -5.03
N LEU A 17 -18.84 10.95 -5.83
CA LEU A 17 -18.47 12.29 -6.29
C LEU A 17 -19.48 12.88 -7.29
N ALA A 18 -20.04 12.04 -8.18
CA ALA A 18 -21.09 12.43 -9.12
C ALA A 18 -22.41 12.79 -8.41
N LYS A 19 -22.79 12.08 -7.35
CA LYS A 19 -23.98 12.38 -6.53
C LYS A 19 -23.89 13.71 -5.77
N LYS A 20 -22.68 14.21 -5.50
CA LYS A 20 -22.46 15.53 -4.87
C LYS A 20 -22.40 16.70 -5.86
N GLY A 21 -22.72 16.48 -7.15
CA GLY A 21 -22.87 17.55 -8.13
C GLY A 21 -21.58 18.08 -8.75
N ASN A 22 -20.44 17.38 -8.55
CA ASN A 22 -19.13 17.87 -8.98
C ASN A 22 -18.72 17.24 -10.33
N HIS A 23 -19.26 17.75 -11.44
CA HIS A 23 -19.01 17.23 -12.79
C HIS A 23 -17.56 17.37 -13.28
N ASN A 24 -16.77 18.31 -12.72
CA ASN A 24 -15.37 18.50 -13.10
C ASN A 24 -14.44 17.36 -12.63
N VAL A 25 -14.82 16.62 -11.59
CA VAL A 25 -14.00 15.52 -11.04
C VAL A 25 -14.06 14.28 -11.94
N SER A 26 -15.18 14.04 -12.63
CA SER A 26 -15.33 12.89 -13.54
C SER A 26 -14.38 12.94 -14.75
N CYS A 27 -13.94 14.13 -15.17
CA CYS A 27 -13.01 14.27 -16.29
C CYS A 27 -11.56 13.97 -15.89
N TYR A 28 -11.20 14.23 -14.63
CA TYR A 28 -9.85 13.96 -14.08
C TYR A 28 -9.59 12.46 -13.88
N TYR A 29 -10.59 11.69 -13.45
CA TYR A 29 -10.42 10.25 -13.22
C TYR A 29 -10.32 9.40 -14.50
N LYS A 30 -10.90 9.89 -15.61
CA LYS A 30 -10.70 9.27 -16.94
C LYS A 30 -9.27 9.50 -17.46
N TYR A 31 -8.56 10.50 -16.93
CA TYR A 31 -7.18 10.82 -17.30
C TYR A 31 -6.12 10.00 -16.52
N LEU A 32 -6.46 9.48 -15.34
CA LEU A 32 -5.52 8.69 -14.51
C LEU A 32 -5.66 7.18 -14.69
N TYR A 33 -6.82 6.69 -15.12
CA TYR A 33 -7.10 5.26 -15.29
C TYR A 33 -7.22 4.80 -16.76
N ASN A 34 -7.20 5.73 -17.71
CA ASN A 34 -7.38 5.43 -19.14
C ASN A 34 -6.18 5.85 -20.00
N THR A 35 -4.99 6.00 -19.39
CA THR A 35 -3.75 6.32 -20.10
C THR A 35 -3.02 5.06 -20.56
N THR A 36 -3.62 4.32 -21.49
CA THR A 36 -2.84 3.69 -22.55
C THR A 36 -2.41 4.71 -23.62
N ASP A 37 -3.02 5.90 -23.65
CA ASP A 37 -2.67 6.98 -24.58
C ASP A 37 -2.71 8.34 -23.88
N CYS A 38 -1.58 8.80 -23.34
CA CYS A 38 -1.18 10.22 -23.30
C CYS A 38 0.16 10.35 -22.56
N MET A 39 1.26 10.28 -23.33
CA MET A 39 2.59 10.65 -22.87
C MET A 39 2.69 12.17 -22.69
N PHE A 40 3.16 12.64 -21.53
CA PHE A 40 3.78 13.96 -21.42
C PHE A 40 5.16 13.83 -20.78
N SER A 41 6.18 14.19 -21.57
CA SER A 41 7.54 14.42 -21.11
C SER A 41 7.58 15.75 -20.33
N LEU A 42 7.90 15.69 -19.04
CA LEU A 42 8.09 16.89 -18.22
C LEU A 42 9.58 17.24 -18.15
N HIS A 43 9.95 18.32 -18.83
CA HIS A 43 11.25 18.97 -18.66
C HIS A 43 11.23 19.82 -17.38
N PHE A 44 12.08 19.48 -16.42
CA PHE A 44 12.33 20.30 -15.23
C PHE A 44 13.32 21.43 -15.56
N VAL A 45 12.98 22.65 -15.16
CA VAL A 45 13.88 23.81 -15.22
C VAL A 45 14.57 23.94 -13.86
N ASP A 46 15.88 23.66 -13.83
CA ASP A 46 16.70 23.86 -12.62
C ASP A 46 16.98 25.37 -12.40
N PRO A 47 16.82 25.89 -11.17
CA PRO A 47 17.34 27.20 -10.80
C PRO A 47 18.83 27.13 -10.39
N PRO A 48 19.60 28.23 -10.57
CA PRO A 48 21.06 28.19 -10.49
C PRO A 48 21.57 28.15 -9.05
N ARG A 49 22.42 27.16 -8.72
CA ARG A 49 23.16 27.12 -7.45
C ARG A 49 24.45 27.95 -7.51
N ARG A 50 24.52 28.98 -6.67
CA ARG A 50 25.74 29.75 -6.35
C ARG A 50 26.70 28.92 -5.50
N SER A 51 27.99 29.03 -5.82
CA SER A 51 29.12 28.50 -5.07
C SER A 51 29.47 29.38 -3.85
N LYS A 52 30.06 28.76 -2.80
CA LYS A 52 31.22 29.28 -2.05
C LYS A 52 31.72 28.29 -0.97
N SER A 53 32.96 27.85 -1.19
CA SER A 53 34.10 27.58 -0.29
C SER A 53 33.91 27.20 1.20
N THR A 54 34.57 26.09 1.58
CA THR A 54 34.99 25.58 2.90
C THR A 54 36.14 26.42 3.55
N PRO A 55 36.54 26.21 4.85
CA PRO A 55 37.51 25.15 5.20
C PRO A 55 37.36 24.44 6.57
N LYS A 56 37.79 23.16 6.54
CA LYS A 56 38.39 22.24 7.54
C LYS A 56 38.52 22.65 9.02
N HIS A 57 38.18 21.69 9.90
CA HIS A 57 38.97 21.38 11.09
C HIS A 57 39.05 19.86 11.33
N SER A 58 40.27 19.37 11.55
CA SER A 58 40.63 17.98 11.84
C SER A 58 40.44 17.64 13.31
N GLN A 59 40.00 16.42 13.63
CA GLN A 59 40.39 15.74 14.86
C GLN A 59 40.75 14.29 14.57
N ILE A 60 41.88 13.92 15.15
CA ILE A 60 42.65 12.69 14.99
C ILE A 60 42.18 11.71 16.07
N LEU A 61 41.86 10.47 15.69
CA LEU A 61 41.68 9.37 16.63
C LEU A 61 42.84 8.37 16.47
N PRO A 62 43.40 7.83 17.56
CA PRO A 62 44.58 6.97 17.51
C PRO A 62 44.28 5.56 16.97
N PRO A 63 45.31 4.86 16.44
CA PRO A 63 45.18 3.57 15.78
C PRO A 63 44.94 2.44 16.79
N ARG A 64 44.04 1.51 16.45
CA ARG A 64 43.76 0.30 17.23
C ARG A 64 44.62 -0.86 16.73
N GLU A 65 45.32 -1.52 17.65
CA GLU A 65 46.20 -2.66 17.40
C GLU A 65 45.47 -3.91 16.86
N PRO A 66 46.18 -4.80 16.13
CA PRO A 66 45.59 -5.96 15.47
C PRO A 66 45.38 -7.16 16.41
N GLU A 67 44.18 -7.73 16.42
CA GLU A 67 43.86 -8.97 17.13
C GLU A 67 44.26 -10.24 16.32
N PRO A 68 44.61 -11.35 17.02
CA PRO A 68 45.34 -12.52 16.49
C PRO A 68 44.50 -13.50 15.62
N PRO A 69 45.16 -14.39 14.85
CA PRO A 69 44.54 -15.18 13.79
C PRO A 69 43.67 -16.33 14.33
N VAL A 70 42.40 -16.35 13.93
CA VAL A 70 41.49 -17.48 14.18
C VAL A 70 41.68 -18.57 13.13
N LYS A 71 41.81 -19.80 13.64
CA LYS A 71 42.18 -21.04 12.94
C LYS A 71 41.23 -21.39 11.78
N LYS A 72 41.83 -21.75 10.63
CA LYS A 72 41.21 -22.39 9.46
C LYS A 72 40.41 -23.63 9.88
N LYS A 73 39.11 -23.66 9.58
CA LYS A 73 38.32 -24.89 9.44
C LYS A 73 37.85 -25.02 7.99
N SER A 74 38.22 -26.17 7.41
CA SER A 74 37.64 -26.90 6.28
C SER A 74 37.09 -26.11 5.07
N LYS A 75 37.80 -26.28 3.95
CA LYS A 75 37.26 -26.15 2.58
C LYS A 75 36.00 -27.02 2.44
N GLU A 76 34.84 -26.40 2.44
CA GLU A 76 33.66 -26.96 1.81
C GLU A 76 33.66 -26.55 0.33
N ALA A 77 33.35 -27.52 -0.52
CA ALA A 77 33.45 -27.44 -1.95
C ALA A 77 32.57 -26.29 -2.49
N ILE A 78 33.20 -25.40 -3.26
CA ILE A 78 32.48 -24.49 -4.15
C ILE A 78 31.86 -25.38 -5.23
N ILE A 79 30.60 -25.75 -5.06
CA ILE A 79 29.78 -26.25 -6.15
C ILE A 79 29.50 -25.04 -7.03
N SER A 80 30.30 -24.92 -8.08
CA SER A 80 30.04 -24.06 -9.23
C SER A 80 28.79 -24.57 -9.94
N CYS A 81 27.61 -24.09 -9.55
CA CYS A 81 26.39 -24.29 -10.32
C CYS A 81 26.42 -23.35 -11.54
N GLU A 82 27.17 -23.71 -12.58
CA GLU A 82 26.89 -23.24 -13.94
C GLU A 82 25.69 -24.04 -14.43
N ALA A 83 24.48 -23.60 -14.06
CA ALA A 83 23.27 -24.07 -14.71
C ALA A 83 23.10 -23.24 -15.98
N ASP A 84 23.28 -23.88 -17.14
CA ASP A 84 22.71 -23.42 -18.42
C ASP A 84 21.18 -23.48 -18.28
N ALA A 85 20.60 -22.49 -17.61
CA ALA A 85 19.17 -22.39 -17.42
C ALA A 85 18.54 -21.77 -18.68
N ASN A 86 18.26 -22.60 -19.68
CA ASN A 86 17.28 -22.27 -20.71
C ASN A 86 15.89 -22.26 -20.05
N TYR A 87 15.19 -21.12 -20.06
CA TYR A 87 13.80 -20.99 -19.62
C TYR A 87 12.89 -20.78 -20.84
N PRO A 88 12.52 -21.84 -21.58
CA PRO A 88 11.49 -21.72 -22.60
C PRO A 88 10.17 -21.30 -21.94
N CYS A 89 9.47 -20.35 -22.55
CA CYS A 89 8.20 -19.86 -22.03
C CYS A 89 7.08 -20.87 -22.33
N GLU A 90 6.35 -21.32 -21.29
CA GLU A 90 5.24 -22.28 -21.44
C GLU A 90 3.94 -21.63 -21.98
N ASP A 91 3.75 -20.32 -21.75
CA ASP A 91 2.58 -19.56 -22.20
C ASP A 91 3.00 -18.20 -22.80
N PRO A 92 3.02 -18.08 -24.14
CA PRO A 92 3.44 -16.85 -24.82
C PRO A 92 2.36 -15.76 -24.80
N ASN A 93 1.14 -16.02 -24.32
CA ASN A 93 0.11 -15.00 -24.28
C ASN A 93 0.47 -13.89 -23.28
N PRO A 94 0.25 -12.61 -23.61
CA PRO A 94 0.50 -11.52 -22.68
C PRO A 94 -0.35 -11.67 -21.41
N TRP A 95 0.25 -11.40 -20.25
CA TRP A 95 -0.52 -11.28 -19.00
C TRP A 95 -1.34 -9.98 -18.95
N PRO A 96 -2.35 -9.89 -18.07
CA PRO A 96 -3.32 -8.78 -18.07
C PRO A 96 -2.70 -7.39 -17.85
N VAL A 97 -1.59 -7.31 -17.12
CA VAL A 97 -0.87 -6.05 -16.87
C VAL A 97 0.45 -6.12 -17.63
N CYS A 98 0.48 -5.55 -18.83
CA CYS A 98 1.65 -5.64 -19.70
C CYS A 98 1.97 -4.32 -20.41
N ASP A 99 3.26 -4.10 -20.65
CA ASP A 99 3.76 -3.12 -21.61
C ASP A 99 4.68 -3.84 -22.60
N SER A 100 4.66 -3.40 -23.85
CA SER A 100 5.38 -4.05 -24.94
C SER A 100 6.23 -3.05 -25.72
N TYR A 101 7.45 -3.47 -26.04
CA TYR A 101 8.32 -2.81 -27.00
C TYR A 101 8.52 -3.70 -28.22
N LYS A 102 8.30 -3.13 -29.41
CA LYS A 102 8.56 -3.76 -30.71
C LYS A 102 9.60 -2.91 -31.44
N PRO A 103 10.77 -3.46 -31.79
CA PRO A 103 11.77 -2.70 -32.53
C PRO A 103 11.23 -2.27 -33.90
N ASP A 104 11.45 -1.02 -34.27
CA ASP A 104 11.18 -0.56 -35.63
C ASP A 104 12.08 -1.28 -36.64
N ALA A 105 11.67 -1.28 -37.93
CA ALA A 105 12.39 -1.97 -39.00
C ALA A 105 13.90 -1.61 -39.07
N ASN A 106 14.23 -0.35 -38.75
CA ASN A 106 15.59 0.19 -38.79
C ASN A 106 16.35 0.06 -37.46
N HIS A 107 15.70 -0.40 -36.39
CA HIS A 107 16.34 -0.53 -35.09
C HIS A 107 17.27 -1.75 -35.06
N PRO A 108 18.50 -1.65 -34.51
CA PRO A 108 19.45 -2.77 -34.51
C PRO A 108 18.92 -4.06 -33.86
N LEU A 109 17.95 -3.93 -32.93
CA LEU A 109 17.32 -5.07 -32.26
C LEU A 109 16.32 -5.84 -33.11
N ASN A 110 15.82 -5.27 -34.22
CA ASN A 110 14.87 -5.95 -35.10
C ASN A 110 15.45 -7.24 -35.72
N ALA A 111 16.77 -7.39 -35.73
CA ALA A 111 17.42 -8.62 -36.19
C ALA A 111 17.49 -9.74 -35.12
N PHE A 112 17.03 -9.47 -33.88
CA PHE A 112 17.22 -10.35 -32.73
C PHE A 112 15.93 -10.62 -31.96
N VAL A 113 15.04 -9.65 -31.84
CA VAL A 113 13.78 -9.77 -31.10
C VAL A 113 12.65 -9.12 -31.90
N SER A 114 11.48 -9.74 -31.90
CA SER A 114 10.24 -9.17 -32.43
C SER A 114 9.52 -8.32 -31.37
N GLU A 115 9.61 -8.73 -30.10
CA GLU A 115 8.91 -8.10 -28.99
C GLU A 115 9.62 -8.36 -27.65
N VAL A 116 9.63 -7.34 -26.79
CA VAL A 116 10.02 -7.46 -25.37
C VAL A 116 8.88 -6.91 -24.53
N ARG A 117 8.48 -7.63 -23.46
CA ARG A 117 7.38 -7.23 -22.59
C ARG A 117 7.76 -7.27 -21.12
N LEU A 118 7.25 -6.32 -20.36
CA LEU A 118 7.20 -6.39 -18.89
C LEU A 118 5.77 -6.75 -18.53
N GLU A 119 5.60 -7.75 -17.69
CA GLU A 119 4.30 -8.32 -17.41
C GLU A 119 4.11 -8.61 -15.92
N PHE A 120 2.89 -8.40 -15.42
CA PHE A 120 2.44 -8.82 -14.10
C PHE A 120 1.12 -9.58 -14.23
N ARG A 121 0.93 -10.60 -13.38
CA ARG A 121 -0.32 -11.38 -13.37
C ARG A 121 -1.51 -10.55 -12.88
N ASP A 122 -1.23 -9.61 -11.99
CA ASP A 122 -2.21 -8.77 -11.32
C ASP A 122 -1.58 -7.41 -11.04
N LYS A 123 -2.39 -6.35 -11.09
CA LYS A 123 -1.99 -5.00 -10.67
C LYS A 123 -1.88 -4.90 -9.15
N ASN A 124 -2.57 -5.77 -8.42
CA ASN A 124 -2.66 -5.73 -6.96
C ASN A 124 -1.55 -6.55 -6.32
N ILE A 125 -0.76 -5.90 -5.49
CA ILE A 125 0.35 -6.52 -4.77
C ILE A 125 -0.22 -7.35 -3.64
N LYS A 126 0.07 -8.66 -3.63
CA LYS A 126 -0.42 -9.55 -2.57
C LYS A 126 0.43 -9.42 -1.31
N PRO A 127 -0.16 -9.50 -0.11
CA PRO A 127 0.59 -9.60 1.13
C PRO A 127 1.47 -10.84 1.08
N ASN A 128 2.78 -10.66 1.20
CA ASN A 128 3.81 -11.70 1.20
C ASN A 128 3.39 -12.96 0.38
N PRO A 129 3.60 -12.92 -0.94
CA PRO A 129 4.97 -12.67 -1.39
C PRO A 129 5.13 -11.57 -2.44
N GLY A 130 4.19 -10.64 -2.53
CA GLY A 130 4.27 -9.46 -3.39
C GLY A 130 3.62 -9.64 -4.76
N ALA A 131 4.26 -9.14 -5.82
CA ALA A 131 3.74 -9.18 -7.19
C ALA A 131 4.53 -10.15 -8.08
N GLU A 132 3.83 -11.08 -8.73
CA GLU A 132 4.40 -11.99 -9.71
C GLU A 132 4.52 -11.29 -11.06
N GLY A 133 5.74 -11.26 -11.58
CA GLY A 133 6.03 -10.64 -12.86
C GLY A 133 6.96 -11.47 -13.73
N ARG A 134 7.07 -11.10 -14.99
CA ARG A 134 8.09 -11.63 -15.90
C ARG A 134 8.55 -10.56 -16.87
N VAL A 135 9.78 -10.72 -17.36
CA VAL A 135 10.23 -10.05 -18.57
C VAL A 135 10.22 -11.08 -19.68
N PHE A 136 9.36 -10.88 -20.66
CA PHE A 136 9.18 -11.78 -21.80
C PHE A 136 9.95 -11.29 -23.01
N PHE A 137 10.48 -12.22 -23.79
CA PHE A 137 11.18 -11.97 -25.05
C PHE A 137 10.67 -12.94 -26.12
N ASP A 138 10.25 -12.41 -27.26
CA ASP A 138 10.11 -13.19 -28.49
C ASP A 138 11.34 -12.96 -29.36
N ALA A 139 12.26 -13.93 -29.35
CA ALA A 139 13.55 -13.82 -29.99
C ALA A 139 13.52 -14.43 -31.39
N LEU A 140 13.93 -13.66 -32.40
CA LEU A 140 13.98 -14.10 -33.80
C LEU A 140 15.16 -15.04 -34.07
N LYS A 141 16.14 -15.08 -33.18
CA LYS A 141 17.28 -16.01 -33.20
C LYS A 141 17.96 -16.04 -31.82
N ALA A 142 18.84 -17.01 -31.61
CA ALA A 142 19.62 -17.08 -30.38
C ALA A 142 20.46 -15.79 -30.15
N THR A 143 20.35 -15.24 -28.94
CA THR A 143 20.98 -13.97 -28.55
C THR A 143 21.17 -13.93 -27.03
N LYS A 144 21.61 -12.81 -26.47
CA LYS A 144 21.82 -12.64 -25.03
C LYS A 144 21.26 -11.32 -24.52
N VAL A 145 20.64 -11.39 -23.35
CA VAL A 145 20.29 -10.22 -22.54
C VAL A 145 21.46 -9.93 -21.62
N ASP A 146 22.11 -8.78 -21.80
CA ASP A 146 23.24 -8.36 -20.99
C ASP A 146 22.79 -7.89 -19.59
N SER A 147 21.63 -7.24 -19.49
CA SER A 147 21.05 -6.84 -18.21
C SER A 147 19.53 -6.59 -18.28
N VAL A 148 18.89 -6.74 -17.12
CA VAL A 148 17.51 -6.31 -16.87
C VAL A 148 17.49 -5.59 -15.53
N LEU A 149 17.10 -4.31 -15.54
CA LEU A 149 16.94 -3.47 -14.36
C LEU A 149 15.46 -3.11 -14.22
N LEU A 150 14.85 -3.50 -13.11
CA LEU A 150 13.52 -3.04 -12.73
C LEU A 150 13.66 -1.75 -11.92
N LYS A 151 12.88 -0.72 -12.25
CA LYS A 151 12.81 0.51 -11.47
C LYS A 151 11.44 0.61 -10.86
N VAL A 152 11.37 0.45 -9.55
CA VAL A 152 10.14 0.58 -8.77
C VAL A 152 10.04 2.02 -8.28
N ASN A 153 9.09 2.76 -8.82
CA ASN A 153 8.84 4.15 -8.48
C ASN A 153 7.70 4.23 -7.47
N TYR A 154 8.00 4.78 -6.30
CA TYR A 154 7.03 5.22 -5.32
C TYR A 154 6.89 6.74 -5.42
N ASN A 155 5.68 7.23 -5.66
CA ASN A 155 5.41 8.66 -5.73
C ASN A 155 4.28 9.06 -4.80
N ILE A 156 4.51 10.14 -4.06
CA ILE A 156 3.48 10.92 -3.39
C ILE A 156 3.34 12.28 -4.07
N THR A 157 2.12 12.65 -4.45
CA THR A 157 1.82 13.94 -5.06
C THR A 157 0.64 14.61 -4.37
N TYR A 158 0.70 15.94 -4.29
CA TYR A 158 -0.38 16.78 -3.81
C TYR A 158 -0.86 17.65 -4.97
N GLY A 159 -2.14 17.58 -5.29
CA GLY A 159 -2.78 18.33 -6.36
C GLY A 159 -3.57 19.51 -5.81
N ALA A 160 -3.42 20.68 -6.42
CA ALA A 160 -4.26 21.85 -6.17
C ALA A 160 -5.55 21.80 -7.00
N GLU A 161 -6.49 22.71 -6.72
CA GLU A 161 -7.80 22.79 -7.40
C GLU A 161 -7.68 23.06 -8.90
N ASP A 162 -6.62 23.79 -9.30
CA ASP A 162 -6.31 24.12 -10.70
C ASP A 162 -5.62 22.97 -11.47
N GLY A 163 -5.39 21.83 -10.81
CA GLY A 163 -4.73 20.66 -11.37
C GLY A 163 -3.20 20.69 -11.30
N THR A 164 -2.58 21.74 -10.76
CA THR A 164 -1.14 21.74 -10.51
C THR A 164 -0.77 20.69 -9.46
N GLN A 165 0.35 19.99 -9.69
CA GLN A 165 0.82 18.94 -8.78
C GLN A 165 2.19 19.29 -8.21
N ILE A 166 2.34 19.11 -6.90
CA ILE A 166 3.61 19.17 -6.20
C ILE A 166 4.00 17.78 -5.71
N LYS A 167 5.27 17.43 -5.88
CA LYS A 167 5.83 16.16 -5.42
C LYS A 167 6.09 16.23 -3.92
N GLY A 168 5.61 15.24 -3.17
CA GLY A 168 5.91 15.08 -1.75
C GLY A 168 7.30 14.51 -1.51
N ALA A 169 7.85 14.77 -0.33
CA ALA A 169 9.25 14.52 0.02
C ALA A 169 9.63 13.02 0.04
N GLU A 170 8.70 12.11 0.33
CA GLU A 170 8.99 10.68 0.48
C GLU A 170 9.08 9.90 -0.85
N SER A 171 8.79 10.54 -1.98
CA SER A 171 8.82 9.87 -3.29
C SER A 171 10.23 9.36 -3.63
N ASN A 172 10.34 8.11 -4.07
CA ASN A 172 11.63 7.47 -4.31
C ASN A 172 11.59 6.47 -5.48
N THR A 173 12.74 6.19 -6.07
CA THR A 173 12.91 5.15 -7.09
C THR A 173 13.91 4.10 -6.59
N TYR A 174 13.51 2.83 -6.67
CA TYR A 174 14.32 1.69 -6.27
C TYR A 174 14.76 0.92 -7.50
N ASP A 175 16.07 0.82 -7.68
CA ASP A 175 16.71 0.12 -8.78
C ASP A 175 17.02 -1.33 -8.37
N ILE A 176 16.35 -2.29 -9.01
CA ILE A 176 16.46 -3.72 -8.74
C ILE A 176 17.05 -4.42 -9.96
N GLN A 177 18.32 -4.81 -9.86
CA GLN A 177 18.99 -5.55 -10.93
C GLN A 177 18.52 -7.01 -10.94
N LEU A 178 17.69 -7.37 -11.93
CA LEU A 178 17.18 -8.73 -12.11
C LEU A 178 18.19 -9.61 -12.87
N VAL A 179 18.79 -9.10 -13.95
CA VAL A 179 19.86 -9.77 -14.69
C VAL A 179 21.07 -8.86 -14.80
N GLY A 180 22.26 -9.38 -14.56
CA GLY A 180 23.50 -8.65 -14.78
C GLY A 180 24.61 -9.02 -13.79
N ARG A 181 25.75 -8.31 -13.87
CA ARG A 181 26.94 -8.63 -13.05
C ARG A 181 26.73 -8.45 -11.54
N THR A 182 25.88 -7.49 -11.18
CA THR A 182 25.60 -7.07 -9.79
C THR A 182 24.33 -7.68 -9.22
N ALA A 183 23.59 -8.48 -10.01
CA ALA A 183 22.41 -9.19 -9.54
C ALA A 183 22.83 -10.21 -8.47
N MET A 184 22.58 -9.86 -7.21
CA MET A 184 22.87 -10.73 -6.07
C MET A 184 21.56 -11.25 -5.49
N PRO A 185 21.52 -12.54 -5.07
CA PRO A 185 20.35 -13.10 -4.41
C PRO A 185 19.88 -12.23 -3.25
N THR A 186 18.56 -12.18 -3.07
CA THR A 186 17.86 -11.43 -2.03
C THR A 186 18.37 -11.81 -0.63
N LYS A 187 18.55 -10.80 0.25
CA LYS A 187 18.70 -11.04 1.69
C LYS A 187 17.31 -11.09 2.31
N ASN A 188 17.02 -12.11 3.11
CA ASN A 188 15.71 -12.25 3.77
C ASN A 188 15.76 -11.78 5.23
N PRO A 189 14.79 -10.95 5.69
CA PRO A 189 13.78 -10.22 4.92
C PRO A 189 14.33 -8.91 4.31
N PRO A 190 13.82 -8.47 3.14
CA PRO A 190 14.27 -7.24 2.50
C PRO A 190 13.79 -6.00 3.27
N THR A 191 14.67 -4.99 3.39
CA THR A 191 14.36 -3.70 4.03
C THR A 191 13.92 -2.62 3.04
N LEU A 192 14.01 -2.89 1.74
CA LEU A 192 13.59 -2.05 0.62
C LEU A 192 12.88 -2.95 -0.41
N PRO A 193 12.09 -2.41 -1.35
CA PRO A 193 11.57 -3.20 -2.46
C PRO A 193 12.69 -3.97 -3.16
N ASP A 194 12.47 -5.26 -3.39
CA ASP A 194 13.45 -6.14 -4.03
C ASP A 194 12.74 -7.25 -4.82
N ALA A 195 13.46 -8.04 -5.62
CA ALA A 195 12.89 -9.15 -6.38
C ALA A 195 13.60 -10.49 -6.13
N GLU A 196 12.82 -11.57 -6.05
CA GLU A 196 13.31 -12.93 -6.27
C GLU A 196 13.46 -13.19 -7.78
N GLY A 197 14.23 -14.22 -8.17
CA GLY A 197 14.48 -14.55 -9.59
C GLY A 197 15.71 -13.86 -10.20
N LYS A 198 16.56 -13.26 -9.38
CA LYS A 198 17.78 -12.59 -9.84
C LYS A 198 18.81 -13.56 -10.42
N MET A 199 19.38 -13.21 -11.57
CA MET A 199 20.37 -14.02 -12.29
C MET A 199 21.66 -13.24 -12.50
N LYS A 200 22.79 -13.84 -12.11
CA LYS A 200 24.11 -13.26 -12.27
C LYS A 200 24.63 -13.50 -13.69
N GLY A 201 25.16 -12.45 -14.31
CA GLY A 201 25.71 -12.51 -15.67
C GLY A 201 24.67 -12.24 -16.74
N ALA A 202 25.00 -12.57 -17.99
CA ALA A 202 24.08 -12.42 -19.12
C ALA A 202 23.13 -13.63 -19.20
N PHE A 203 21.91 -13.37 -19.63
CA PHE A 203 20.90 -14.40 -19.85
C PHE A 203 20.85 -14.78 -21.34
N LYS A 204 20.85 -16.07 -21.65
CA LYS A 204 20.81 -16.56 -23.05
C LYS A 204 19.37 -16.71 -23.50
N LEU A 205 19.03 -16.18 -24.67
CA LEU A 205 17.75 -16.41 -25.33
C LEU A 205 17.90 -17.48 -26.40
N THR A 206 16.92 -18.40 -26.45
CA THR A 206 16.72 -19.31 -27.59
C THR A 206 15.79 -18.68 -28.61
N GLU A 207 15.77 -19.16 -29.85
CA GLU A 207 14.80 -18.70 -30.83
C GLU A 207 13.37 -19.02 -30.38
N GLY A 208 12.45 -18.06 -30.52
CA GLY A 208 11.07 -18.10 -30.05
C GLY A 208 10.87 -17.46 -28.68
N ALA A 209 9.86 -17.94 -27.96
CA ALA A 209 9.39 -17.36 -26.69
C ALA A 209 10.28 -17.74 -25.50
N ASN A 210 10.79 -16.73 -24.79
CA ASN A 210 11.60 -16.86 -23.59
C ASN A 210 11.03 -15.97 -22.48
N GLU A 211 11.28 -16.35 -21.22
CA GLU A 211 10.87 -15.52 -20.08
C GLU A 211 11.91 -15.50 -18.97
N ILE A 212 11.92 -14.38 -18.25
CA ILE A 212 12.64 -14.21 -17.00
C ILE A 212 11.60 -13.97 -15.91
N PRO A 213 11.16 -15.01 -15.20
CA PRO A 213 10.19 -14.87 -14.12
C PRO A 213 10.85 -14.20 -12.91
N PHE A 214 10.09 -13.33 -12.24
CA PHE A 214 10.52 -12.69 -11.01
C PHE A 214 9.34 -12.50 -10.06
N LYS A 215 9.68 -12.22 -8.81
CA LYS A 215 8.70 -11.96 -7.78
C LYS A 215 9.09 -10.71 -7.03
N LEU A 216 8.36 -9.63 -7.27
CA LEU A 216 8.63 -8.35 -6.65
C LEU A 216 8.10 -8.36 -5.21
N THR A 217 9.01 -8.29 -4.26
CA THR A 217 8.77 -8.26 -2.83
C THR A 217 8.89 -6.84 -2.30
N PHE A 218 8.09 -6.54 -1.29
CA PHE A 218 8.08 -5.24 -0.64
C PHE A 218 8.23 -5.43 0.87
N PRO A 219 8.89 -4.50 1.56
CA PRO A 219 8.88 -4.45 3.02
C PRO A 219 7.45 -4.38 3.55
N THR A 220 7.20 -5.02 4.68
CA THR A 220 5.87 -5.04 5.34
C THR A 220 5.41 -3.66 5.81
N ASP A 221 6.33 -2.70 5.88
CA ASP A 221 6.09 -1.30 6.22
C ASP A 221 6.04 -0.36 5.01
N SER A 222 5.96 -0.91 3.80
CA SER A 222 5.69 -0.10 2.60
C SER A 222 4.38 0.67 2.75
N ILE A 223 4.39 1.89 2.21
CA ILE A 223 3.24 2.80 2.26
C ILE A 223 2.18 2.29 1.30
N PRO A 224 0.89 2.25 1.68
CA PRO A 224 -0.16 1.84 0.76
C PRO A 224 -0.38 2.86 -0.37
N THR A 225 -0.85 2.37 -1.50
CA THR A 225 -1.44 3.17 -2.57
C THR A 225 -2.75 3.75 -2.05
N PHE A 226 -2.95 5.06 -2.23
CA PHE A 226 -4.21 5.70 -1.86
C PHE A 226 -4.47 6.92 -2.73
N THR A 227 -5.74 7.30 -2.81
CA THR A 227 -6.16 8.57 -3.39
C THR A 227 -7.13 9.23 -2.42
N TYR A 228 -6.79 10.43 -1.99
CA TYR A 228 -7.64 11.30 -1.20
C TYR A 228 -8.01 12.50 -2.06
N VAL A 229 -9.30 12.88 -2.05
CA VAL A 229 -9.82 14.05 -2.74
C VAL A 229 -10.69 14.85 -1.77
N THR A 230 -10.45 16.15 -1.70
CA THR A 230 -11.28 17.11 -0.96
C THR A 230 -12.54 17.45 -1.75
N ASP A 231 -13.53 18.07 -1.09
CA ASP A 231 -14.76 18.50 -1.76
C ASP A 231 -14.51 19.57 -2.85
N ASP A 232 -13.44 20.37 -2.72
CA ASP A 232 -13.00 21.38 -3.70
C ASP A 232 -12.07 20.82 -4.80
N GLY A 233 -11.76 19.51 -4.79
CA GLY A 233 -11.03 18.85 -5.86
C GLY A 233 -9.51 18.78 -5.70
N ARG A 234 -8.96 19.26 -4.58
CA ARG A 234 -7.55 19.04 -4.22
C ARG A 234 -7.30 17.56 -3.90
N THR A 235 -6.10 17.07 -4.18
CA THR A 235 -5.79 15.64 -4.10
C THR A 235 -4.52 15.34 -3.31
N ALA A 236 -4.48 14.21 -2.61
CA ALA A 236 -3.25 13.56 -2.18
C ALA A 236 -3.22 12.14 -2.73
N ILE A 237 -2.18 11.80 -3.48
CA ILE A 237 -2.09 10.54 -4.21
C ILE A 237 -0.77 9.87 -3.85
N SER A 238 -0.85 8.61 -3.43
CA SER A 238 0.28 7.70 -3.25
C SER A 238 0.17 6.60 -4.29
N SER A 239 1.23 6.34 -5.06
CA SER A 239 1.21 5.41 -6.18
C SER A 239 2.52 4.65 -6.34
N TYR A 240 2.42 3.42 -6.83
CA TYR A 240 3.55 2.61 -7.27
C TYR A 240 3.50 2.39 -8.78
N SER A 241 4.66 2.40 -9.41
CA SER A 241 4.81 1.96 -10.79
C SER A 241 6.13 1.26 -11.01
N VAL A 242 6.18 0.32 -11.96
CA VAL A 242 7.39 -0.42 -12.32
C VAL A 242 7.66 -0.21 -13.79
N GLU A 243 8.89 0.15 -14.11
CA GLU A 243 9.42 0.14 -15.48
C GLU A 243 10.61 -0.82 -15.54
N ALA A 244 10.89 -1.35 -16.73
CA ALA A 244 12.06 -2.18 -16.97
C ALA A 244 12.98 -1.51 -17.98
N VAL A 245 14.27 -1.49 -17.67
CA VAL A 245 15.35 -1.11 -18.58
C VAL A 245 16.10 -2.38 -18.94
N VAL A 246 16.10 -2.72 -20.22
CA VAL A 246 16.66 -3.97 -20.73
C VAL A 246 17.81 -3.65 -21.66
N THR A 247 18.98 -4.26 -21.43
CA THR A 247 20.10 -4.20 -22.36
C THR A 247 20.28 -5.56 -23.03
N LEU A 248 20.13 -5.60 -24.36
CA LEU A 248 20.33 -6.78 -25.20
C LEU A 248 21.18 -6.39 -26.40
N GLU A 249 22.18 -7.21 -26.74
CA GLU A 249 23.13 -6.92 -27.83
C GLU A 249 23.71 -5.49 -27.79
N LYS A 250 24.07 -5.02 -26.59
CA LYS A 250 24.58 -3.66 -26.32
C LYS A 250 23.61 -2.51 -26.64
N GLN A 251 22.36 -2.80 -27.00
CA GLN A 251 21.30 -1.80 -27.13
C GLN A 251 20.47 -1.79 -25.86
N THR A 252 20.10 -0.59 -25.40
CA THR A 252 19.26 -0.42 -24.22
C THR A 252 17.90 0.08 -24.64
N ILE A 253 16.86 -0.61 -24.18
CA ILE A 253 15.47 -0.21 -24.34
C ILE A 253 14.85 0.04 -22.98
N GLN A 254 13.87 0.93 -22.94
CA GLN A 254 13.07 1.20 -21.75
C GLN A 254 11.62 0.87 -22.08
N LEU A 255 11.04 -0.03 -21.28
CA LEU A 255 9.63 -0.34 -21.32
C LEU A 255 8.83 0.73 -20.57
N GLY A 256 7.56 0.85 -20.92
CA GLY A 256 6.60 1.72 -20.26
C GLY A 256 6.42 1.39 -18.77
N ARG A 257 5.77 2.32 -18.07
CA ARG A 257 5.49 2.19 -16.64
C ARG A 257 4.18 1.46 -16.42
N LEU A 258 4.25 0.37 -15.67
CA LEU A 258 3.08 -0.37 -15.22
C LEU A 258 2.72 0.09 -13.81
N ALA A 259 1.50 0.58 -13.63
CA ALA A 259 0.99 0.94 -12.31
C ALA A 259 0.71 -0.32 -11.49
N LEU A 260 1.15 -0.31 -10.24
CA LEU A 260 0.84 -1.35 -9.25
C LEU A 260 0.13 -0.74 -8.05
N THR A 261 -0.78 -1.51 -7.45
CA THR A 261 -1.53 -1.10 -6.27
C THR A 261 -0.97 -1.84 -5.06
N PHE A 262 -0.40 -1.09 -4.12
CA PHE A 262 0.02 -1.60 -2.83
C PHE A 262 -1.14 -1.48 -1.83
N PRO A 263 -1.77 -2.57 -1.39
CA PRO A 263 -2.93 -2.48 -0.51
C PRO A 263 -2.54 -2.08 0.91
N SER A 264 -3.50 -1.52 1.62
CA SER A 264 -3.40 -1.28 3.06
C SER A 264 -3.83 -2.51 3.85
N PHE A 265 -3.15 -2.75 4.96
CA PHE A 265 -3.24 -3.92 5.81
C PHE A 265 -3.57 -3.56 7.26
N GLY A 266 -4.60 -4.21 7.80
CA GLY A 266 -4.93 -4.21 9.22
C GLY A 266 -4.58 -5.53 9.89
N MET A 267 -4.82 -5.62 11.20
CA MET A 267 -4.65 -6.85 11.96
C MET A 267 -6.01 -7.54 12.18
N LYS A 268 -6.08 -8.84 11.93
CA LYS A 268 -7.22 -9.68 12.32
C LYS A 268 -7.27 -9.82 13.84
N LYS A 269 -8.49 -9.96 14.37
CA LYS A 269 -8.73 -10.25 15.80
C LYS A 269 -8.02 -9.24 16.72
N SER A 270 -8.18 -7.95 16.44
CA SER A 270 -7.72 -6.85 17.30
C SER A 270 -8.92 -6.18 17.97
N PRO A 271 -9.60 -6.85 18.92
CA PRO A 271 -10.76 -6.29 19.58
C PRO A 271 -10.37 -5.09 20.46
N VAL A 272 -11.24 -4.10 20.52
CA VAL A 272 -11.19 -3.06 21.56
C VAL A 272 -12.17 -3.52 22.64
N GLY A 273 -11.62 -4.04 23.74
CA GLY A 273 -12.41 -4.64 24.79
C GLY A 273 -13.28 -3.63 25.56
N PRO A 274 -14.35 -4.10 26.21
CA PRO A 274 -15.16 -3.30 27.13
C PRO A 274 -14.32 -2.76 28.28
N GLN A 275 -14.08 -1.45 28.28
CA GLN A 275 -13.37 -0.76 29.36
C GLN A 275 -14.34 -0.17 30.37
N ASP A 276 -13.89 -0.10 31.63
CA ASP A 276 -14.63 0.53 32.72
C ASP A 276 -14.43 2.05 32.72
N VAL A 277 -15.05 2.72 31.74
CA VAL A 277 -14.92 4.17 31.54
C VAL A 277 -16.20 4.91 31.95
N GLY A 278 -17.17 4.24 32.56
CA GLY A 278 -18.44 4.81 33.03
C GLY A 278 -19.58 3.80 33.12
N THR A 279 -20.82 4.26 32.92
CA THR A 279 -22.03 3.44 33.08
C THR A 279 -22.20 2.42 31.94
N PHE A 280 -21.60 2.72 30.79
CA PHE A 280 -21.65 1.88 29.60
C PHE A 280 -20.29 1.25 29.36
N LYS A 281 -20.29 -0.01 28.94
CA LYS A 281 -19.08 -0.69 28.47
C LYS A 281 -19.18 -0.82 26.96
N LEU A 282 -18.22 -0.26 26.24
CA LEU A 282 -18.22 -0.22 24.79
C LEU A 282 -17.12 -1.13 24.25
N ALA A 283 -17.40 -1.82 23.16
CA ALA A 283 -16.42 -2.71 22.56
C ALA A 283 -16.52 -2.68 21.04
N LEU A 284 -15.37 -2.88 20.39
CA LEU A 284 -15.28 -3.15 18.95
C LEU A 284 -14.82 -4.60 18.77
N GLU A 285 -15.51 -5.36 17.92
CA GLU A 285 -15.09 -6.72 17.59
C GLU A 285 -13.70 -6.73 16.94
N ASN A 286 -13.42 -5.73 16.11
CA ASN A 286 -12.10 -5.48 15.57
C ASN A 286 -11.92 -3.97 15.34
N LYS A 287 -10.78 -3.41 15.73
CA LYS A 287 -10.46 -1.99 15.44
C LYS A 287 -10.15 -1.73 13.98
N TYR A 288 -9.73 -2.78 13.26
CA TYR A 288 -9.48 -2.73 11.82
C TYR A 288 -10.74 -3.18 11.08
N CYS A 289 -11.20 -2.34 10.16
CA CYS A 289 -12.31 -2.61 9.27
C CYS A 289 -11.83 -2.65 7.82
N THR A 290 -12.45 -3.53 7.03
CA THR A 290 -12.27 -3.63 5.58
C THR A 290 -13.59 -3.43 4.87
N PRO A 291 -13.59 -3.23 3.54
CA PRO A 291 -14.81 -3.22 2.75
C PRO A 291 -15.73 -4.41 3.01
N ASP A 292 -15.14 -5.60 3.18
CA ASP A 292 -15.88 -6.85 3.32
C ASP A 292 -16.35 -7.13 4.75
N SER A 293 -15.58 -6.68 5.75
CA SER A 293 -15.86 -6.98 7.17
C SER A 293 -16.67 -5.89 7.87
N GLY A 294 -16.58 -4.65 7.39
CA GLY A 294 -17.17 -3.48 8.04
C GLY A 294 -16.66 -3.27 9.47
N LEU A 295 -17.46 -2.60 10.29
CA LEU A 295 -17.18 -2.40 11.71
C LEU A 295 -18.32 -2.95 12.56
N SER A 296 -18.01 -3.74 13.60
CA SER A 296 -18.99 -4.28 14.54
C SER A 296 -18.84 -3.64 15.91
N LEU A 297 -19.86 -2.93 16.34
CA LEU A 297 -19.92 -2.16 17.58
C LEU A 297 -20.86 -2.84 18.59
N LEU A 298 -20.41 -2.90 19.84
CA LEU A 298 -21.17 -3.45 20.96
C LEU A 298 -21.18 -2.44 22.12
N VAL A 299 -22.35 -2.23 22.72
CA VAL A 299 -22.51 -1.44 23.95
C VAL A 299 -23.33 -2.21 24.97
N LEU A 300 -22.79 -2.33 26.18
CA LEU A 300 -23.43 -2.96 27.33
C LEU A 300 -23.93 -1.87 28.30
N ASP A 301 -25.22 -1.90 28.61
CA ASP A 301 -25.87 -0.98 29.56
C ASP A 301 -26.16 -1.70 30.88
N GLU A 302 -25.46 -1.32 31.95
CA GLU A 302 -25.62 -1.87 33.31
C GLU A 302 -26.98 -1.53 33.94
N ARG A 303 -27.59 -0.40 33.55
CA ARG A 303 -28.86 0.05 34.11
C ARG A 303 -30.05 -0.51 33.33
N GLY A 304 -29.87 -0.79 32.04
CA GLY A 304 -30.88 -1.31 31.12
C GLY A 304 -32.02 -0.34 30.80
N LYS A 305 -31.87 0.93 31.21
CA LYS A 305 -32.89 1.98 31.09
C LYS A 305 -32.74 2.83 29.82
N THR A 306 -31.64 2.66 29.09
CA THR A 306 -31.37 3.47 27.90
C THR A 306 -32.34 3.11 26.78
N LYS A 307 -32.93 4.14 26.14
CA LYS A 307 -33.90 3.96 25.06
C LYS A 307 -33.26 4.05 23.67
N SER A 308 -32.21 4.86 23.53
CA SER A 308 -31.55 5.12 22.26
C SER A 308 -30.07 5.41 22.46
N MET A 309 -29.26 4.90 21.55
CA MET A 309 -27.85 5.24 21.41
C MET A 309 -27.58 5.55 19.94
N SER A 310 -26.61 6.42 19.69
CA SER A 310 -26.19 6.78 18.34
C SER A 310 -24.68 6.75 18.24
N TYR A 311 -24.17 6.59 17.03
CA TYR A 311 -22.76 6.68 16.74
C TYR A 311 -22.53 7.56 15.53
N LYS A 312 -21.32 8.12 15.43
CA LYS A 312 -20.82 8.78 14.23
C LYS A 312 -19.35 8.40 14.03
N ILE A 313 -18.95 8.31 12.77
CA ILE A 313 -17.56 8.10 12.38
C ILE A 313 -17.05 9.42 11.81
N ALA A 314 -15.96 9.93 12.35
CA ALA A 314 -15.31 11.13 11.90
C ALA A 314 -13.98 10.79 11.24
N ARG A 315 -13.75 11.33 10.05
CA ARG A 315 -12.47 11.33 9.35
C ARG A 315 -11.68 12.56 9.78
N LYS A 316 -10.45 12.36 10.24
CA LYS A 316 -9.48 13.41 10.59
C LYS A 316 -8.39 13.44 9.53
N VAL A 317 -8.17 14.59 8.90
CA VAL A 317 -7.17 14.77 7.84
C VAL A 317 -6.18 15.86 8.22
N LYS A 318 -4.89 15.54 8.12
CA LYS A 318 -3.79 16.50 8.26
C LYS A 318 -2.95 16.50 7.00
N CYS A 319 -2.91 17.62 6.30
CA CYS A 319 -2.07 17.86 5.13
C CYS A 319 -1.91 19.36 4.88
N SER A 320 -0.77 19.93 5.29
CA SER A 320 -0.52 21.36 5.15
C SER A 320 -0.41 21.80 3.67
N ALA A 321 0.05 20.90 2.79
CA ALA A 321 0.08 21.12 1.35
C ALA A 321 -1.33 21.36 0.75
N LEU A 322 -2.36 20.80 1.38
CA LEU A 322 -3.75 21.01 1.01
C LEU A 322 -4.47 22.00 1.95
N GLY A 323 -3.75 22.72 2.84
CA GLY A 323 -4.36 23.61 3.84
C GLY A 323 -5.32 22.90 4.80
N LEU A 324 -5.15 21.59 5.01
CA LEU A 324 -5.98 20.77 5.89
C LEU A 324 -5.21 20.48 7.17
N ASP A 325 -5.11 21.41 8.11
CA ASP A 325 -4.34 21.18 9.35
C ASP A 325 -5.24 20.68 10.50
N GLY A 326 -5.73 19.44 10.37
CA GLY A 326 -6.60 18.80 11.36
C GLY A 326 -8.09 18.90 11.04
N ALA A 327 -8.44 18.99 9.76
CA ALA A 327 -9.83 19.01 9.31
C ALA A 327 -10.56 17.73 9.73
N GLN A 328 -11.75 17.88 10.30
CA GLN A 328 -12.59 16.76 10.74
C GLN A 328 -13.93 16.79 10.00
N THR A 329 -14.33 15.65 9.43
CA THR A 329 -15.59 15.50 8.71
C THR A 329 -16.32 14.27 9.21
N ILE A 330 -17.62 14.40 9.50
CA ILE A 330 -18.47 13.23 9.79
C ILE A 330 -18.73 12.51 8.48
N VAL A 331 -18.27 11.26 8.39
CA VAL A 331 -18.39 10.44 7.16
C VAL A 331 -19.48 9.39 7.27
N TYR A 332 -19.95 9.09 8.49
CA TYR A 332 -21.04 8.16 8.72
C TYR A 332 -21.72 8.46 10.06
N GLU A 333 -23.03 8.26 10.15
CA GLU A 333 -23.76 8.32 11.42
C GLU A 333 -24.92 7.32 11.45
N GLY A 334 -25.26 6.84 12.66
CA GLY A 334 -26.27 5.82 12.82
C GLY A 334 -26.78 5.67 14.25
N LYS A 335 -27.64 4.68 14.45
CA LYS A 335 -28.21 4.31 15.75
C LYS A 335 -27.84 2.88 16.08
N LEU A 336 -27.63 2.59 17.36
CA LEU A 336 -27.47 1.22 17.82
C LEU A 336 -28.82 0.63 18.20
N ASN A 337 -28.99 -0.65 17.93
CA ASN A 337 -30.23 -1.37 18.16
C ASN A 337 -30.16 -2.14 19.47
N LYS A 338 -31.20 -2.04 20.31
CA LYS A 338 -31.30 -2.86 21.52
C LYS A 338 -31.64 -4.30 21.13
N VAL A 339 -30.80 -5.25 21.50
CA VAL A 339 -30.96 -6.66 21.14
C VAL A 339 -31.02 -7.56 22.38
N LYS A 340 -31.72 -8.70 22.24
CA LYS A 340 -31.78 -9.72 23.28
C LYS A 340 -30.68 -10.76 23.14
N ASP A 341 -30.31 -11.07 21.90
CA ASP A 341 -29.29 -12.06 21.57
C ASP A 341 -28.37 -11.45 20.50
N SER A 342 -27.14 -11.12 20.90
CA SER A 342 -26.17 -10.41 20.06
C SER A 342 -25.15 -11.38 19.48
N GLU A 343 -25.12 -11.48 18.16
CA GLU A 343 -24.10 -12.28 17.44
C GLU A 343 -22.70 -11.68 17.61
N ILE A 344 -22.59 -10.35 17.64
CA ILE A 344 -21.32 -9.66 17.92
C ILE A 344 -20.78 -10.08 19.28
N LEU A 345 -21.62 -10.04 20.32
CA LEU A 345 -21.24 -10.47 21.67
C LEU A 345 -20.77 -11.93 21.71
N LYS A 346 -21.46 -12.85 21.00
CA LYS A 346 -21.04 -14.26 20.90
C LYS A 346 -19.67 -14.40 20.24
N ARG A 347 -19.44 -13.73 19.11
CA ARG A 347 -18.16 -13.78 18.40
C ARG A 347 -17.02 -13.20 19.23
N MET A 348 -17.25 -12.09 19.95
CA MET A 348 -16.25 -11.52 20.85
C MET A 348 -15.87 -12.49 21.98
N LYS A 349 -16.83 -13.20 22.58
CA LYS A 349 -16.54 -14.27 23.56
C LYS A 349 -15.72 -15.41 22.94
N GLN A 350 -16.06 -15.84 21.72
CA GLN A 350 -15.30 -16.86 20.99
C GLN A 350 -13.87 -16.43 20.67
N GLN A 351 -13.64 -15.12 20.48
CA GLN A 351 -12.30 -14.54 20.33
C GLN A 351 -11.53 -14.42 21.66
N GLY A 352 -12.13 -14.79 22.79
CA GLY A 352 -11.50 -14.71 24.12
C GLY A 352 -11.58 -13.33 24.78
N VAL A 353 -12.42 -12.42 24.27
CA VAL A 353 -12.63 -11.11 24.90
C VAL A 353 -13.38 -11.29 26.22
N GLN A 354 -12.84 -10.74 27.30
CA GLN A 354 -13.50 -10.72 28.59
C GLN A 354 -14.68 -9.75 28.56
N ILE A 355 -15.89 -10.29 28.76
CA ILE A 355 -17.12 -9.50 28.81
C ILE A 355 -17.53 -9.31 30.27
N PRO A 356 -17.72 -8.07 30.76
CA PRO A 356 -18.20 -7.82 32.11
C PRO A 356 -19.56 -8.48 32.37
N GLU A 357 -19.75 -8.98 33.59
CA GLU A 357 -21.04 -9.50 34.05
C GLU A 357 -21.95 -8.35 34.53
N GLY A 358 -23.25 -8.61 34.67
CA GLY A 358 -24.19 -7.67 35.31
C GLY A 358 -24.82 -6.59 34.41
N TYR A 359 -24.58 -6.60 33.09
CA TYR A 359 -25.33 -5.75 32.17
C TYR A 359 -26.80 -6.17 32.05
N LYS A 360 -27.69 -5.18 31.88
CA LYS A 360 -29.15 -5.40 31.80
C LYS A 360 -29.71 -5.20 30.39
N ALA A 361 -28.93 -4.62 29.48
CA ALA A 361 -29.27 -4.51 28.07
C ALA A 361 -28.01 -4.53 27.20
N VAL A 362 -28.17 -5.04 25.99
CA VAL A 362 -27.15 -5.07 24.95
C VAL A 362 -27.65 -4.23 23.79
N PHE A 363 -26.75 -3.43 23.23
CA PHE A 363 -26.95 -2.72 21.98
C PHE A 363 -25.83 -3.10 21.03
N ASP A 364 -26.17 -3.40 19.78
CA ASP A 364 -25.17 -3.71 18.76
C ASP A 364 -25.53 -3.09 17.41
N GLU A 365 -24.51 -3.00 16.55
CA GLU A 365 -24.65 -2.59 15.16
C GLU A 365 -23.49 -3.14 14.33
N SER A 366 -23.79 -3.65 13.13
CA SER A 366 -22.79 -3.97 12.10
C SER A 366 -22.86 -2.90 11.02
N ILE A 367 -21.72 -2.30 10.66
CA ILE A 367 -21.63 -1.13 9.78
C ILE A 367 -20.97 -1.54 8.44
N PRO A 368 -21.74 -2.00 7.42
CA PRO A 368 -21.15 -2.57 6.20
C PRO A 368 -21.02 -1.64 4.97
N LYS A 369 -22.05 -0.89 4.54
CA LYS A 369 -22.15 -0.54 3.10
C LYS A 369 -21.34 0.64 2.57
N GLU A 370 -20.76 1.47 3.44
CA GLU A 370 -20.17 2.76 3.04
C GLU A 370 -18.71 2.92 3.46
N LEU A 371 -18.19 1.99 4.27
CA LEU A 371 -16.77 1.99 4.65
C LEU A 371 -15.86 1.66 3.45
N THR A 372 -16.40 0.98 2.44
CA THR A 372 -15.69 0.69 1.18
C THR A 372 -15.21 1.96 0.48
N LEU A 373 -16.00 3.05 0.58
CA LEU A 373 -15.79 4.35 -0.06
C LEU A 373 -14.83 5.26 0.71
N LEU A 374 -14.50 4.91 1.95
CA LEU A 374 -13.64 5.73 2.77
C LEU A 374 -12.17 5.57 2.31
N PRO A 375 -11.43 6.68 2.14
CA PRO A 375 -9.99 6.64 1.97
C PRO A 375 -9.34 5.78 3.07
N ARG A 376 -8.33 5.00 2.73
CA ARG A 376 -7.66 4.13 3.69
C ARG A 376 -6.91 4.93 4.75
N SER A 377 -6.86 4.37 5.96
CA SER A 377 -6.12 4.96 7.06
C SER A 377 -4.63 4.95 6.74
N VAL A 378 -4.01 6.13 6.79
CA VAL A 378 -2.59 6.31 6.49
C VAL A 378 -2.04 7.51 7.26
N ALA A 379 -0.79 7.41 7.71
CA ALA A 379 -0.02 8.47 8.32
C ALA A 379 1.41 8.36 7.82
N ILE A 380 1.78 9.30 6.96
CA ILE A 380 3.08 9.42 6.30
C ILE A 380 3.52 10.88 6.35
N ASP A 381 4.76 11.18 5.96
CA ASP A 381 5.24 12.55 6.02
C ASP A 381 4.41 13.48 5.11
N GLY A 382 3.88 14.55 5.71
CA GLY A 382 3.03 15.53 5.04
C GLY A 382 1.56 15.12 4.82
N PHE A 383 1.14 13.87 5.08
CA PHE A 383 -0.25 13.45 4.94
C PHE A 383 -0.71 12.46 6.01
N THR A 384 -1.85 12.72 6.64
CA THR A 384 -2.50 11.81 7.57
C THR A 384 -4.00 11.79 7.28
N CYS A 385 -4.56 10.58 7.21
CA CYS A 385 -5.99 10.32 7.18
C CYS A 385 -6.29 9.22 8.20
N THR A 386 -6.98 9.57 9.29
CA THR A 386 -7.38 8.65 10.35
C THR A 386 -8.87 8.77 10.66
N TYR A 387 -9.40 7.81 11.40
CA TYR A 387 -10.82 7.72 11.70
C TYR A 387 -11.04 7.47 13.18
N GLU A 388 -12.09 8.07 13.71
CA GLU A 388 -12.55 7.88 15.08
C GLU A 388 -14.04 7.58 15.05
N ILE A 389 -14.47 6.65 15.88
CA ILE A 389 -15.89 6.42 16.16
C ILE A 389 -16.25 7.05 17.48
N GLU A 390 -17.28 7.89 17.48
CA GLU A 390 -17.89 8.47 18.67
C GLU A 390 -19.25 7.81 18.90
N VAL A 391 -19.51 7.33 20.11
CA VAL A 391 -20.76 6.71 20.54
C VAL A 391 -21.38 7.55 21.65
N LYS A 392 -22.61 8.01 21.41
CA LYS A 392 -23.42 8.75 22.35
C LYS A 392 -24.42 7.82 23.03
N CYS A 393 -24.22 7.62 24.33
CA CYS A 393 -25.04 6.77 25.17
C CYS A 393 -26.04 7.63 25.96
N GLY A 394 -27.30 7.61 25.53
CA GLY A 394 -28.37 8.41 26.16
C GLY A 394 -28.15 9.92 26.01
N LYS A 395 -28.43 10.68 27.09
CA LYS A 395 -28.34 12.16 27.08
C LYS A 395 -27.02 12.71 27.64
N SER A 396 -26.24 11.90 28.33
CA SER A 396 -25.21 12.38 29.26
C SER A 396 -23.79 11.90 28.96
N GLU A 397 -23.62 10.75 28.31
CA GLU A 397 -22.28 10.15 28.14
C GLU A 397 -21.97 9.95 26.65
N THR A 398 -20.76 10.34 26.28
CA THR A 398 -20.22 10.17 24.94
C THR A 398 -18.83 9.56 25.08
N TYR A 399 -18.53 8.61 24.20
CA TYR A 399 -17.28 7.87 24.18
C TYR A 399 -16.68 7.89 22.79
N GLU A 400 -15.36 7.85 22.68
CA GLU A 400 -14.66 7.80 21.41
C GLU A 400 -13.53 6.77 21.41
N THR A 401 -13.21 6.22 20.23
CA THR A 401 -12.02 5.40 20.03
C THR A 401 -11.59 5.45 18.56
N ASP A 402 -10.31 5.24 18.30
CA ASP A 402 -9.76 5.22 16.94
C ASP A 402 -10.09 3.92 16.21
N ILE A 403 -10.36 4.02 14.92
CA ILE A 403 -10.59 2.88 14.02
C ILE A 403 -9.67 2.98 12.81
N VAL A 404 -9.42 1.85 12.16
CA VAL A 404 -8.54 1.76 10.99
C VAL A 404 -9.32 1.20 9.81
N VAL A 405 -9.39 1.96 8.71
CA VAL A 405 -9.95 1.52 7.43
C VAL A 405 -8.80 0.99 6.57
N CYS A 406 -8.86 -0.27 6.16
CA CYS A 406 -7.83 -0.92 5.36
C CYS A 406 -8.43 -1.85 4.29
N ASP A 407 -7.62 -2.34 3.35
CA ASP A 407 -8.08 -3.23 2.28
C ASP A 407 -8.18 -4.67 2.77
N HIS A 408 -7.16 -5.13 3.50
CA HIS A 408 -7.06 -6.52 3.94
C HIS A 408 -6.65 -6.64 5.40
N LEU A 409 -7.03 -7.74 6.05
CA LEU A 409 -6.59 -8.07 7.40
C LEU A 409 -5.56 -9.22 7.35
N LEU A 410 -4.47 -9.06 8.08
CA LEU A 410 -3.44 -10.08 8.26
C LEU A 410 -3.49 -10.67 9.67
N ASP A 411 -3.09 -11.93 9.81
CA ASP A 411 -3.00 -12.59 11.11
C ASP A 411 -1.88 -11.99 11.97
N ALA A 412 -2.06 -12.02 13.29
CA ALA A 412 -1.05 -11.56 14.25
C ALA A 412 0.22 -12.43 14.19
N PRO A 413 1.42 -11.89 14.50
CA PRO A 413 1.70 -10.54 14.99
C PRO A 413 2.07 -9.56 13.85
N PHE A 414 1.07 -8.97 13.20
CA PHE A 414 1.26 -7.91 12.20
C PHE A 414 0.99 -6.53 12.79
N GLN A 415 1.87 -5.56 12.53
CA GLN A 415 1.66 -4.16 12.93
C GLN A 415 1.97 -3.22 11.77
N PRO A 416 0.97 -2.49 11.23
CA PRO A 416 1.20 -1.55 10.14
C PRO A 416 1.96 -0.31 10.64
N ARG A 417 3.12 -0.03 10.05
CA ARG A 417 3.96 1.10 10.48
C ARG A 417 3.47 2.47 9.98
N TYR A 418 2.78 2.51 8.85
CA TYR A 418 2.17 3.71 8.26
C TYR A 418 0.92 4.21 9.00
N LEU A 419 0.70 3.75 10.23
CA LEU A 419 -0.31 4.30 11.14
C LEU A 419 0.40 5.04 12.27
N PRO A 420 -0.25 6.03 12.93
CA PRO A 420 0.30 6.65 14.12
C PRO A 420 0.49 5.63 15.25
N GLU A 421 1.54 5.80 16.04
CA GLU A 421 1.82 4.92 17.19
C GLU A 421 0.69 4.94 18.22
N ALA A 422 0.04 6.11 18.40
CA ALA A 422 -1.16 6.23 19.21
C ALA A 422 -2.29 5.31 18.68
N VAL A 423 -2.59 5.31 17.39
CA VAL A 423 -3.64 4.44 16.81
C VAL A 423 -3.27 2.94 16.90
N LYS A 424 -1.97 2.62 16.87
CA LYS A 424 -1.49 1.24 17.05
C LYS A 424 -1.64 0.76 18.49
N ASN A 425 -1.26 1.59 19.47
CA ASN A 425 -1.07 1.19 20.86
C ASN A 425 -2.20 1.63 21.79
N GLU A 426 -2.93 2.69 21.45
CA GLU A 426 -4.15 3.07 22.17
C GLU A 426 -5.18 1.95 21.97
N THR A 427 -5.49 1.33 23.09
CA THR A 427 -6.39 0.20 23.19
C THR A 427 -7.46 0.64 24.16
N GLY A 428 -8.44 1.42 23.70
CA GLY A 428 -9.46 1.85 24.63
C GLY A 428 -10.45 2.88 24.14
N TRP A 429 -11.54 2.96 24.89
CA TRP A 429 -12.54 4.00 24.74
C TRP A 429 -12.19 5.16 25.66
N ARG A 430 -12.24 6.38 25.14
CA ARG A 430 -12.13 7.62 25.94
C ARG A 430 -13.52 8.16 26.21
N LYS A 431 -13.81 8.58 27.44
CA LYS A 431 -15.04 9.33 27.73
C LYS A 431 -14.81 10.80 27.41
N ILE A 432 -15.68 11.38 26.59
CA ILE A 432 -15.64 12.81 26.30
C ILE A 432 -16.31 13.55 27.45
N GLU A 433 -15.52 14.26 28.26
CA GLU A 433 -16.07 15.17 29.25
C GLU A 433 -16.63 16.40 28.54
N LYS A 434 -17.90 16.76 28.78
CA LYS A 434 -18.42 18.04 28.31
C LYS A 434 -17.68 19.14 29.06
N SER A 435 -16.98 20.00 28.34
CA SER A 435 -16.53 21.29 28.85
C SER A 435 -17.75 22.01 29.45
N LYS A 436 -17.63 22.39 30.73
CA LYS A 436 -18.68 23.07 31.49
C LYS A 436 -19.01 24.44 30.92
#